data_AF-A0A3D1R0I8-F1
#
_entry.id   AF-A0A3D1R0I8-F1
#
_cell.length_a   1.000
_cell.length_b   1.000
_cell.length_c   1.000
_cell.angle_alpha   90.00
_cell.angle_beta   90.00
_cell.angle_gamma   90.00
#
_symmetry.space_group_name_H-M   'P 1'
#
loop_
_entity.id
_entity.type
_entity.pdbx_description
1 polymer ?
#
loop_
_entity_poly.entity_id
_entity_poly.type
_entity_poly.pdbx_seq_one_letter_code
_entity_poly.pdbx_strand_id
1 'polypeptide(L)'
;MISVRVDEMLEPGGIGRFSNRWYAVPDKAPRRTGVVRVRVNSGGWTVTPRDEGRKAWGVYRFQVDPGGYLPAFVADLGNRKGVTGTFRCVEWEARKRAAERRARELEQADLPRIAEVEKSEAPAEQR
;
A
#
# COMPACT_ATOMS: atom_id res chain seq x y z
N MET A 1 -15.11 1.07 13.30
CA MET A 1 -13.65 1.32 13.32
C MET A 1 -12.95 -0.02 13.39
N ILE A 2 -11.68 -0.10 13.01
CA ILE A 2 -10.87 -1.32 13.18
C ILE A 2 -9.65 -1.01 14.07
N SER A 3 -9.17 -2.03 14.77
CA SER A 3 -7.85 -2.04 15.41
C SER A 3 -6.93 -2.84 14.50
N VAL A 4 -5.72 -2.34 14.28
CA VAL A 4 -4.73 -2.97 13.43
C VAL A 4 -3.51 -3.28 14.27
N ARG A 5 -2.99 -4.50 14.14
CA ARG A 5 -1.73 -4.94 14.73
C ARG A 5 -0.80 -5.38 13.61
N VAL A 6 0.39 -4.82 13.56
CA VAL A 6 1.47 -5.33 12.71
C VAL A 6 2.13 -6.48 13.46
N ASP A 7 2.21 -7.63 12.82
CA ASP A 7 2.86 -8.82 13.38
C ASP A 7 4.30 -8.90 12.90
N GLU A 8 4.55 -8.57 11.63
CA GLU A 8 5.89 -8.48 11.04
C GLU A 8 5.99 -7.22 10.19
N MET A 9 7.12 -6.52 10.36
CA MET A 9 7.45 -5.31 9.62
C MET A 9 8.66 -5.57 8.72
N LEU A 10 8.71 -4.86 7.60
CA LEU A 10 9.88 -4.88 6.72
C LEU A 10 11.09 -4.29 7.45
N GLU A 11 12.26 -4.84 7.15
CA GLU A 11 13.54 -4.27 7.53
C GLU A 11 13.77 -2.92 6.85
N PRO A 12 14.65 -2.07 7.40
CA PRO A 12 15.14 -0.88 6.70
C PRO A 12 15.61 -1.23 5.28
N GLY A 13 15.18 -0.47 4.29
CA GLY A 13 15.41 -0.79 2.87
C GLY A 13 14.29 -1.62 2.22
N GLY A 14 13.24 -1.98 2.96
CA GLY A 14 12.05 -2.65 2.41
C GLY A 14 12.22 -4.15 2.19
N ILE A 15 13.14 -4.77 2.93
CA ILE A 15 13.50 -6.18 2.82
C ILE A 15 12.69 -7.00 3.84
N GLY A 16 12.41 -8.27 3.53
CA GLY A 16 11.76 -9.19 4.45
C GLY A 16 10.25 -9.30 4.26
N ARG A 17 9.59 -9.88 5.27
CA ARG A 17 8.15 -10.19 5.23
C ARG A 17 7.36 -9.10 5.96
N PHE A 18 6.21 -8.75 5.40
CA PHE A 18 5.24 -7.90 6.08
C PHE A 18 3.99 -8.72 6.41
N SER A 19 3.49 -8.60 7.63
CA SER A 19 2.20 -9.18 8.00
C SER A 19 1.48 -8.33 9.03
N ASN A 20 0.16 -8.24 8.87
CA ASN A 20 -0.69 -7.58 9.84
C ASN A 20 -2.01 -8.32 10.02
N ARG A 21 -2.69 -7.98 11.11
CA ARG A 21 -4.05 -8.40 11.41
C ARG A 21 -4.89 -7.22 11.85
N TRP A 22 -6.18 -7.27 11.58
CA TRP A 22 -7.13 -6.33 12.13
C TRP A 22 -8.41 -7.01 12.60
N TYR A 23 -9.12 -6.29 13.45
CA TYR A 23 -10.43 -6.66 13.97
C TYR A 23 -11.30 -5.43 14.18
N ALA A 24 -12.62 -5.60 14.05
CA ALA A 24 -13.60 -4.56 14.27
C ALA A 24 -13.59 -4.10 15.72
N VAL A 25 -13.69 -2.79 15.92
CA VAL A 25 -13.93 -2.13 17.21
C VAL A 25 -15.12 -1.19 17.00
N PRO A 26 -16.35 -1.73 16.95
CA PRO A 26 -17.52 -0.99 16.49
C PRO A 26 -17.90 0.18 17.41
N ASP A 27 -17.58 0.06 18.70
CA ASP A 27 -17.99 1.02 19.73
C ASP A 27 -16.90 2.05 20.06
N LYS A 28 -15.74 1.98 19.39
CA LYS A 28 -14.66 2.97 19.55
C LYS A 28 -15.04 4.37 19.04
N ALA A 29 -16.06 4.46 18.19
CA ALA A 29 -16.61 5.73 17.72
C ALA A 29 -18.14 5.75 17.83
N PRO A 30 -18.74 6.92 18.10
CA PRO A 30 -20.19 7.08 18.15
C PRO A 30 -20.87 6.58 16.88
N ARG A 31 -22.10 6.10 17.04
CA ARG A 31 -22.96 5.76 15.90
C ARG A 31 -23.30 7.03 15.13
N ARG A 32 -23.40 6.91 13.81
CA ARG A 32 -23.75 8.02 12.92
C ARG A 32 -25.04 7.66 12.20
N THR A 33 -26.02 8.56 12.25
CA THR A 33 -27.29 8.41 11.53
C THR A 33 -27.03 8.25 10.02
N GLY A 34 -27.76 7.34 9.38
CA GLY A 34 -27.62 7.04 7.95
C GLY A 34 -26.44 6.12 7.59
N VAL A 35 -25.68 5.59 8.56
CA VAL A 35 -24.54 4.71 8.31
C VAL A 35 -24.73 3.38 9.04
N VAL A 36 -24.57 2.26 8.31
CA VAL A 36 -24.58 0.93 8.91
C VAL A 36 -23.24 0.68 9.64
N ARG A 37 -23.32 0.29 10.92
CA ARG A 37 -22.14 -0.08 11.70
C ARG A 37 -21.78 -1.54 11.46
N VAL A 38 -20.67 -1.76 10.75
CA VAL A 38 -20.03 -3.08 10.66
C VAL A 38 -19.54 -3.51 12.04
N ARG A 39 -20.00 -4.68 12.48
CA ARG A 39 -19.69 -5.26 13.80
C ARG A 39 -18.72 -6.43 13.72
N VAL A 40 -18.86 -7.27 12.69
CA VAL A 40 -17.93 -8.37 12.42
C VAL A 40 -17.07 -7.97 11.24
N ASN A 41 -15.81 -7.70 11.50
CA ASN A 41 -14.79 -7.56 10.48
C ASN A 41 -13.46 -7.99 11.07
N SER A 42 -12.80 -8.93 10.43
CA SER A 42 -11.44 -9.32 10.76
C SER A 42 -10.70 -9.69 9.50
N GLY A 43 -9.38 -9.57 9.52
CA GLY A 43 -8.59 -9.88 8.35
C GLY A 43 -7.13 -9.57 8.55
N GLY A 44 -6.37 -9.67 7.47
CA GLY A 44 -4.95 -9.42 7.46
C GLY A 44 -4.36 -9.40 6.06
N TRP A 45 -3.19 -8.81 5.98
CA TRP A 45 -2.26 -8.95 4.86
C TRP A 45 -1.08 -9.82 5.27
N THR A 46 -0.57 -10.60 4.32
CA THR A 46 0.75 -11.20 4.40
C THR A 46 1.43 -10.99 3.06
N VAL A 47 2.59 -10.35 3.07
CA VAL A 47 3.35 -10.02 1.86
C VAL A 47 4.73 -10.60 2.02
N THR A 48 5.07 -11.55 1.14
CA THR A 48 6.36 -12.26 1.16
C THR A 48 7.14 -11.89 -0.11
N PRO A 49 8.43 -11.55 -0.01
CA PRO A 49 9.23 -11.20 -1.18
C PRO A 49 9.42 -12.41 -2.11
N ARG A 50 9.55 -12.13 -3.40
CA ARG A 50 9.83 -13.07 -4.49
C ARG A 50 10.83 -12.44 -5.46
N ASP A 51 11.48 -13.27 -6.28
CA ASP A 51 12.44 -12.83 -7.30
C ASP A 51 13.49 -11.84 -6.75
N GLU A 52 14.11 -12.19 -5.62
CA GLU A 52 15.11 -11.36 -4.93
C GLU A 52 14.57 -9.97 -4.53
N GLY A 53 13.29 -9.90 -4.17
CA GLY A 53 12.63 -8.65 -3.77
C GLY A 53 12.10 -7.82 -4.94
N ARG A 54 12.28 -8.26 -6.19
CA ARG A 54 11.69 -7.60 -7.37
C ARG A 54 10.19 -7.79 -7.48
N LYS A 55 9.65 -8.87 -6.90
CA LYS A 55 8.22 -9.14 -6.83
C LYS A 55 7.82 -9.46 -5.39
N ALA A 56 6.51 -9.45 -5.15
CA ALA A 56 5.96 -9.88 -3.88
C ALA A 56 4.75 -10.79 -4.09
N TRP A 57 4.63 -11.79 -3.23
CA TRP A 57 3.45 -12.62 -3.10
C TRP A 57 2.57 -12.04 -1.98
N GLY A 58 1.45 -11.44 -2.34
CA GLY A 58 0.48 -10.86 -1.40
C GLY A 58 -0.70 -11.80 -1.13
N VAL A 59 -0.98 -12.08 0.13
CA VAL A 59 -2.17 -12.79 0.59
C VAL A 59 -3.05 -11.82 1.36
N TYR A 60 -4.26 -11.60 0.86
CA TYR A 60 -5.30 -10.82 1.51
C TYR A 60 -6.40 -11.76 2.01
N ARG A 61 -6.71 -11.70 3.29
CA ARG A 61 -7.82 -12.47 3.88
C ARG A 61 -8.67 -11.55 4.72
N PHE A 62 -9.98 -11.67 4.60
CA PHE A 62 -10.89 -11.01 5.51
C PHE A 62 -12.19 -11.79 5.62
N GLN A 63 -12.86 -11.61 6.76
CA GLN A 63 -14.21 -12.05 7.04
C GLN A 63 -14.99 -10.80 7.47
N VAL A 64 -16.17 -10.60 6.89
CA VAL A 64 -17.03 -9.47 7.23
C VAL A 64 -18.48 -9.91 7.27
N ASP A 65 -19.19 -9.41 8.27
CA ASP A 65 -20.64 -9.26 8.20
C ASP A 65 -20.91 -7.77 7.92
N PRO A 66 -21.35 -7.41 6.70
CA PRO A 66 -21.64 -6.02 6.37
C PRO A 66 -22.81 -5.46 7.21
N GLY A 67 -23.66 -6.33 7.76
CA GLY A 67 -24.82 -5.98 8.55
C GLY A 67 -25.90 -5.24 7.77
N GLY A 68 -26.87 -4.68 8.51
CA GLY A 68 -28.00 -3.96 7.92
C GLY A 68 -28.98 -4.90 7.19
N TYR A 69 -29.66 -4.36 6.19
CA TYR A 69 -30.66 -5.08 5.37
C TYR A 69 -30.07 -5.62 4.06
N LEU A 70 -28.75 -5.84 4.00
CA LEU A 70 -28.08 -6.28 2.79
C LEU A 70 -28.33 -7.79 2.57
N PRO A 71 -28.95 -8.20 1.45
CA PRO A 71 -29.12 -9.62 1.16
C PRO A 71 -27.77 -10.33 1.00
N ALA A 72 -27.68 -11.57 1.47
CA ALA A 72 -26.43 -12.33 1.49
C ALA A 72 -25.78 -12.46 0.08
N PHE A 73 -26.59 -12.62 -0.98
CA PHE A 73 -26.07 -12.72 -2.35
C PHE A 73 -25.41 -11.43 -2.84
N VAL A 74 -25.88 -10.26 -2.38
CA VAL A 74 -25.27 -8.96 -2.71
C VAL A 74 -23.94 -8.81 -1.97
N ALA A 75 -23.89 -9.23 -0.71
CA ALA A 75 -22.64 -9.24 0.07
C ALA A 75 -21.59 -10.14 -0.59
N ASP A 76 -21.97 -11.33 -1.03
CA ASP A 76 -21.05 -12.26 -1.71
C ASP A 76 -20.56 -11.72 -3.06
N LEU A 77 -21.44 -11.12 -3.86
CA LEU A 77 -21.05 -10.44 -5.11
C LEU A 77 -20.04 -9.32 -4.84
N GLY A 78 -20.27 -8.54 -3.79
CA GLY A 78 -19.35 -7.50 -3.32
C GLY A 78 -17.99 -8.06 -2.93
N ASN A 79 -17.95 -9.18 -2.20
CA ASN A 79 -16.69 -9.83 -1.81
C ASN A 79 -15.86 -10.28 -3.02
N ARG A 80 -16.49 -10.91 -4.02
CA ARG A 80 -15.81 -11.40 -5.23
C ARG A 80 -15.17 -10.27 -6.05
N LYS A 81 -15.89 -9.15 -6.20
CA LYS A 81 -15.38 -7.97 -6.93
C LYS A 81 -14.41 -7.14 -6.10
N GLY A 82 -14.67 -7.00 -4.80
CA GLY A 82 -13.89 -6.19 -3.88
C GLY A 82 -12.46 -6.69 -3.76
N VAL A 83 -12.26 -8.00 -3.57
CA VAL A 83 -10.92 -8.60 -3.42
C VAL A 83 -10.03 -8.32 -4.63
N THR A 84 -10.54 -8.60 -5.83
CA THR A 84 -9.76 -8.41 -7.07
C THR A 84 -9.51 -6.93 -7.36
N GLY A 85 -10.49 -6.07 -7.08
CA GLY A 85 -10.34 -4.62 -7.16
C GLY A 85 -9.25 -4.08 -6.22
N THR A 86 -9.18 -4.59 -4.99
CA THR A 86 -8.13 -4.22 -4.03
C THR A 86 -6.74 -4.57 -4.57
N PHE A 87 -6.53 -5.78 -5.10
CA PHE A 87 -5.24 -6.16 -5.69
C PHE A 87 -4.87 -5.29 -6.90
N ARG A 88 -5.84 -4.92 -7.74
CA ARG A 88 -5.60 -4.00 -8.86
C ARG A 88 -5.10 -2.63 -8.38
N CYS A 89 -5.69 -2.08 -7.32
CA CYS A 89 -5.26 -0.81 -6.74
C CYS A 89 -3.88 -0.92 -6.09
N VAL A 90 -3.58 -2.02 -5.40
CA VAL A 90 -2.26 -2.28 -4.81
C VAL A 90 -1.19 -2.35 -5.90
N GLU A 91 -1.44 -3.08 -6.98
CA GLU A 91 -0.53 -3.22 -8.12
C GLU A 91 -0.31 -1.87 -8.82
N TRP A 92 -1.38 -1.10 -9.02
CA TRP A 92 -1.28 0.26 -9.60
C TRP A 92 -0.37 1.16 -8.75
N GLU A 93 -0.58 1.19 -7.44
CA GLU A 93 0.22 2.02 -6.53
C GLU A 93 1.67 1.53 -6.45
N ALA A 94 1.90 0.21 -6.49
CA ALA A 94 3.25 -0.36 -6.52
C ALA A 94 4.04 0.09 -7.76
N ARG A 95 3.41 0.05 -8.94
CA ARG A 95 4.02 0.50 -10.21
C ARG A 95 4.31 1.99 -10.21
N LYS A 96 3.35 2.80 -9.74
CA LYS A 96 3.54 4.23 -9.60
C LYS A 96 4.77 4.55 -8.75
N ARG A 97 4.87 3.95 -7.56
CA ARG A 97 6.03 4.14 -6.66
C ARG A 97 7.33 3.61 -7.25
N ALA A 98 7.30 2.52 -8.03
CA ALA A 98 8.48 2.02 -8.72
C ALA A 98 8.99 3.01 -9.78
N ALA A 99 8.09 3.61 -10.56
CA ALA A 99 8.43 4.64 -11.52
C ALA A 99 9.02 5.89 -10.83
N GLU A 100 8.42 6.35 -9.72
CA GLU A 100 8.92 7.48 -8.94
C GLU A 100 10.30 7.22 -8.31
N ARG A 101 10.58 5.99 -7.87
CA ARG A 101 11.93 5.62 -7.38
C ARG A 101 12.95 5.67 -8.50
N ARG A 102 12.62 5.07 -9.65
CA ARG A 102 13.51 5.08 -10.82
C ARG A 102 13.78 6.49 -11.33
N ALA A 103 12.77 7.36 -11.35
CA ALA A 103 12.95 8.76 -11.73
C ALA A 103 13.91 9.49 -10.79
N ARG A 104 13.75 9.31 -9.47
CA ARG A 104 14.66 9.87 -8.46
C ARG A 104 16.09 9.35 -8.59
N GLU A 105 16.26 8.06 -8.85
CA GLU A 105 17.58 7.45 -9.08
C GLU A 105 18.28 8.03 -10.31
N LEU A 106 17.54 8.25 -11.41
CA LEU A 106 18.08 8.87 -12.62
C LEU A 106 18.47 10.34 -12.39
N GLU A 107 17.58 11.11 -11.77
CA GLU A 107 17.88 12.51 -11.39
C GLU A 107 19.15 12.58 -10.54
N GLN A 108 19.25 11.72 -9.52
CA GLN A 108 20.39 11.69 -8.62
C GLN A 108 21.71 11.25 -9.30
N ALA A 109 21.63 10.37 -10.30
CA ALA A 109 22.76 9.97 -11.12
C ALA A 109 23.21 11.05 -12.12
N ASP A 110 22.29 11.93 -12.56
CA ASP A 110 22.57 13.01 -13.51
C ASP A 110 23.10 14.28 -12.84
N LEU A 111 22.78 14.54 -11.56
CA LEU A 111 23.30 15.66 -10.77
C LEU A 111 24.82 15.91 -10.88
N PRO A 112 25.71 14.90 -10.73
CA PRO A 112 27.15 15.12 -10.86
C PRO A 112 27.54 15.54 -12.28
N ARG A 113 26.89 15.01 -13.33
CA ARG A 113 27.16 15.38 -14.73
C ARG A 113 26.73 16.82 -15.02
N ILE A 114 25.57 17.24 -14.49
CA ILE A 114 25.06 18.62 -14.63
C ILE A 114 26.03 19.60 -13.95
N ALA A 115 26.48 19.28 -12.74
CA ALA A 115 27.43 20.12 -12.00
C ALA A 115 28.81 20.24 -12.69
N GLU A 116 29.23 19.25 -13.47
CA GLU A 116 30.45 19.32 -14.28
C GLU A 116 30.29 20.23 -15.50
N VAL A 117 29.15 20.16 -16.19
CA VAL A 117 28.82 21.05 -17.32
C VAL A 117 28.74 22.50 -16.86
N GLU A 118 28.03 22.77 -15.76
CA GLU A 118 27.91 24.13 -15.20
C GLU A 118 29.28 24.72 -14.80
N LYS A 119 30.19 23.90 -14.25
CA LYS A 119 31.57 24.33 -13.95
C LYS A 119 32.39 24.62 -15.21
N SER A 120 32.13 23.91 -16.31
CA SER A 120 32.82 24.11 -17.59
C SER A 120 32.31 25.32 -18.38
N GLU A 121 31.06 25.72 -18.16
CA GLU A 121 30.42 26.89 -18.79
C GLU A 121 30.55 28.18 -17.96
N ALA A 122 31.04 28.09 -16.72
CA ALA A 122 31.32 29.26 -15.89
C ALA A 122 32.37 30.16 -16.58
N PRO A 123 32.12 31.48 -16.74
CA PRO A 123 33.07 32.38 -17.38
C PRO A 123 34.39 32.35 -16.63
N ALA A 124 35.51 32.11 -17.32
CA ALA A 124 36.83 32.26 -16.73
C ALA A 124 36.96 33.69 -16.21
N GLU A 125 37.03 33.84 -14.88
CA GLU A 125 37.27 35.13 -14.23
C GLU A 125 38.47 35.80 -14.90
N GLN A 126 38.18 36.91 -15.59
CA GLN A 126 39.18 37.75 -16.25
C GLN A 126 40.12 38.31 -15.19
N ARG A 127 41.35 37.80 -15.17
CA ARG A 127 42.49 38.33 -14.43
C ARG A 127 43.00 39.64 -15.02
#